data_AF-A0A1W9R0F3-F1
#
_entry.id   AF-A0A1W9R0F3-F1
#
_cell.length_a   1.000
_cell.length_b   1.000
_cell.length_c   1.000
_cell.angle_alpha   90.00
_cell.angle_beta   90.00
_cell.angle_gamma   90.00
#
_symmetry.space_group_name_H-M   'P 1'
#
loop_
_entity.id
_entity.type
_entity.pdbx_description
1 polymer ?
#
loop_
_entity_poly.entity_id
_entity_poly.type
_entity_poly.pdbx_seq_one_letter_code
_entity_poly.pdbx_strand_id
1 'polypeptide(L)'
;MKILELILENKEINQGIKIIMSYEYSEDNLVEAAAQEALEDLGWQVEYAWHKETFGEDGLLGREDKSEVILKRYLLQALKQLNPNLPNVAYQHAIGQISQKTADKKLVQINK
;
A
#
# COMPACT_ATOMS: atom_id res chain seq x y z
N MET A 1 -3.69 28.92 39.92
CA MET A 1 -3.04 27.67 39.45
C MET A 1 -4.00 26.82 38.62
N LYS A 2 -5.08 26.25 39.16
CA LYS A 2 -6.04 25.40 38.41
C LYS A 2 -6.67 26.00 37.14
N ILE A 3 -6.93 27.31 37.10
CA ILE A 3 -7.53 27.98 35.93
C ILE A 3 -6.54 28.08 34.77
N LEU A 4 -5.24 28.25 35.05
CA LEU A 4 -4.20 28.31 34.02
C LEU A 4 -3.92 26.92 33.41
N GLU A 5 -3.97 25.87 34.22
CA GLU A 5 -3.89 24.47 33.74
C GLU A 5 -5.05 24.16 32.79
N LEU A 6 -6.29 24.51 33.16
CA LEU A 6 -7.46 24.28 32.31
C LEU A 6 -7.36 25.02 30.96
N ILE A 7 -6.83 26.25 30.95
CA ILE A 7 -6.67 27.04 29.72
C ILE A 7 -5.59 26.44 28.81
N LEU A 8 -4.49 25.94 29.37
CA LEU A 8 -3.43 25.29 28.61
C LEU A 8 -3.92 23.96 28.00
N GLU A 9 -4.64 23.16 28.77
CA GLU A 9 -5.20 21.87 28.34
C GLU A 9 -6.20 22.04 27.18
N ASN A 10 -7.09 23.04 27.28
CA ASN A 10 -8.01 23.38 26.18
C ASN A 10 -7.30 23.90 24.93
N LYS A 11 -6.16 24.58 25.07
CA LYS A 11 -5.39 25.08 23.93
C LYS A 11 -4.71 23.93 23.18
N GLU A 12 -4.16 22.95 23.89
CA GLU A 12 -3.54 21.78 23.27
C GLU A 12 -4.58 20.91 22.56
N ILE A 13 -5.76 20.71 23.17
CA ILE A 13 -6.89 19.99 22.54
C ILE A 13 -7.32 20.68 21.24
N ASN A 14 -7.48 22.01 21.25
CA ASN A 14 -7.87 22.76 20.06
C ASN A 14 -6.79 22.76 18.97
N GLN A 15 -5.50 22.74 19.34
CA GLN A 15 -4.43 22.58 18.37
C GLN A 15 -4.41 21.16 17.78
N GLY A 16 -4.62 20.13 18.60
CA GLY A 16 -4.77 18.75 18.14
C GLY A 16 -5.93 18.61 17.14
N ILE A 17 -7.11 19.14 17.46
CA ILE A 17 -8.29 19.12 16.56
C ILE A 17 -7.98 19.87 15.25
N LYS A 18 -7.33 21.04 15.32
CA LYS A 18 -6.98 21.81 14.13
C LYS A 18 -5.97 21.08 13.24
N ILE A 19 -4.99 20.39 13.83
CA ILE A 19 -4.01 19.59 13.11
C ILE A 19 -4.69 18.39 12.42
N ILE A 20 -5.57 17.67 13.14
CA ILE A 20 -6.33 16.53 12.59
C ILE A 20 -7.19 16.97 11.40
N MET A 21 -7.96 18.06 11.53
CA MET A 21 -8.74 18.60 10.42
C MET A 21 -7.87 19.08 9.26
N SER A 22 -6.73 19.72 9.52
CA SER A 22 -5.84 20.16 8.44
C SER A 22 -5.20 18.99 7.69
N TYR A 23 -5.05 17.85 8.34
CA TYR A 23 -4.59 16.62 7.71
C TYR A 23 -5.73 15.97 6.92
N GLU A 24 -6.91 15.75 7.51
CA GLU A 24 -8.08 15.18 6.81
C GLU A 24 -8.49 15.97 5.56
N TYR A 25 -8.29 17.30 5.57
CA TYR A 25 -8.64 18.19 4.46
C TYR A 25 -7.40 18.74 3.72
N SER A 26 -6.29 18.02 3.70
CA SER A 26 -5.22 18.34 2.74
C SER A 26 -5.67 18.00 1.32
N GLU A 27 -5.26 18.79 0.33
CA GLU A 27 -5.57 18.52 -1.09
C GLU A 27 -5.11 17.11 -1.50
N ASP A 28 -3.93 16.70 -1.02
CA ASP A 28 -3.37 15.37 -1.25
C ASP A 28 -4.30 14.26 -0.71
N ASN A 29 -4.81 14.39 0.52
CA ASN A 29 -5.70 13.38 1.11
C ASN A 29 -7.07 13.33 0.43
N LEU A 30 -7.59 14.48 -0.03
CA LEU A 30 -8.86 14.51 -0.78
C LEU A 30 -8.72 13.83 -2.14
N VAL A 31 -7.60 14.03 -2.84
CA VAL A 31 -7.31 13.38 -4.12
C VAL A 31 -7.09 11.88 -3.94
N GLU A 32 -6.31 11.48 -2.93
CA GLU A 32 -6.09 10.06 -2.60
C GLU A 32 -7.39 9.35 -2.23
N ALA A 33 -8.24 9.98 -1.41
CA ALA A 33 -9.53 9.42 -1.01
C ALA A 33 -10.47 9.22 -2.21
N ALA A 34 -10.58 10.21 -3.10
CA ALA A 34 -11.40 10.09 -4.31
C ALA A 34 -10.87 8.99 -5.25
N ALA A 35 -9.55 8.85 -5.37
CA ALA A 35 -8.94 7.78 -6.17
C ALA A 35 -9.16 6.40 -5.55
N GLN A 36 -9.08 6.29 -4.22
CA GLN A 36 -9.38 5.07 -3.49
C GLN A 36 -10.84 4.64 -3.72
N GLU A 37 -11.80 5.53 -3.51
CA GLU A 37 -13.23 5.26 -3.71
C GLU A 37 -13.51 4.75 -5.13
N ALA A 38 -12.93 5.41 -6.15
CA ALA A 38 -13.11 5.00 -7.54
C ALA A 38 -12.53 3.60 -7.85
N LEU A 39 -11.43 3.20 -7.20
CA LEU A 39 -10.84 1.87 -7.35
C LEU A 39 -11.65 0.81 -6.61
N GLU A 40 -12.13 1.11 -5.41
CA GLU A 40 -12.98 0.23 -4.63
C GLU A 40 -14.32 -0.05 -5.33
N ASP A 41 -14.91 0.97 -5.98
CA ASP A 41 -16.11 0.83 -6.81
C ASP A 41 -15.90 -0.10 -8.01
N LEU A 42 -14.67 -0.16 -8.54
CA LEU A 42 -14.27 -1.08 -9.59
C LEU A 42 -13.92 -2.49 -9.05
N GLY A 43 -14.07 -2.72 -7.75
CA GLY A 43 -13.79 -3.98 -7.08
C GLY A 43 -12.32 -4.23 -6.77
N TRP A 44 -11.47 -3.19 -6.81
CA TRP A 44 -10.07 -3.30 -6.41
C TRP A 44 -9.92 -3.17 -4.90
N GLN A 45 -9.02 -3.97 -4.33
CA GLN A 45 -8.57 -3.78 -2.96
C GLN A 45 -7.48 -2.71 -2.95
N VAL A 46 -7.69 -1.63 -2.19
CA VAL A 46 -6.73 -0.52 -2.06
C VAL A 46 -6.04 -0.62 -0.70
N GLU A 47 -4.71 -0.58 -0.69
CA GLU A 47 -3.89 -0.69 0.52
C GLU A 47 -2.91 0.49 0.63
N TYR A 48 -2.91 1.17 1.79
CA TYR A 48 -2.05 2.32 2.02
C TYR A 48 -0.69 1.91 2.61
N ALA A 49 0.32 1.72 1.75
CA ALA A 49 1.63 1.18 2.14
C ALA A 49 2.74 2.22 2.38
N TRP A 50 2.46 3.52 2.29
CA TRP A 50 3.51 4.55 2.36
C TRP A 50 4.14 4.69 3.76
N HIS A 51 3.29 4.79 4.80
CA HIS A 51 3.71 4.91 6.20
C HIS A 51 3.27 3.75 7.10
N LYS A 52 2.32 2.93 6.66
CA LYS A 52 1.71 1.87 7.47
C LYS A 52 2.26 0.47 7.18
N GLU A 53 3.19 0.35 6.24
CA GLU A 53 3.73 -0.95 5.87
C GLU A 53 4.79 -1.46 6.85
N THR A 54 4.70 -2.75 7.15
CA THR A 54 5.78 -3.59 7.67
C THR A 54 6.30 -4.54 6.58
N PHE A 55 7.60 -4.83 6.64
CA PHE A 55 8.30 -5.73 5.70
C PHE A 55 8.41 -7.16 6.23
N GLY A 56 8.62 -8.11 5.32
CA GLY A 56 8.70 -9.55 5.57
C GLY A 56 7.45 -10.29 5.10
N GLU A 57 7.50 -11.62 5.16
CA GLU A 57 6.42 -12.52 4.68
C GLU A 57 5.04 -12.20 5.26
N ASP A 58 4.99 -11.85 6.55
CA ASP A 58 3.79 -11.47 7.30
C ASP A 58 3.50 -9.96 7.24
N GLY A 59 4.33 -9.20 6.54
CA GLY A 59 4.15 -7.77 6.32
C GLY A 59 2.91 -7.45 5.48
N LEU A 60 2.50 -6.17 5.48
CA LEU A 60 1.27 -5.71 4.81
C LEU A 60 1.19 -6.21 3.36
N LEU A 61 2.27 -6.03 2.59
CA LEU A 61 2.33 -6.47 1.20
C LEU A 61 3.18 -7.73 0.97
N GLY A 62 3.78 -8.28 2.03
CA GLY A 62 4.62 -9.47 1.95
C GLY A 62 5.93 -9.26 1.19
N ARG A 63 6.43 -8.02 1.14
CA ARG A 63 7.70 -7.64 0.51
C ARG A 63 8.81 -7.52 1.56
N GLU A 64 10.03 -7.87 1.18
CA GLU A 64 11.20 -7.77 2.07
C GLU A 64 11.70 -6.33 2.19
N ASP A 65 11.54 -5.52 1.13
CA ASP A 65 11.88 -4.10 1.13
C ASP A 65 11.12 -3.34 0.03
N LYS A 66 11.23 -2.00 0.02
CA LYS A 66 10.53 -1.13 -0.94
C LYS A 66 11.01 -1.26 -2.40
N SER A 67 12.14 -1.90 -2.66
CA SER A 67 12.67 -2.12 -4.01
C SER A 67 11.93 -3.25 -4.74
N GLU A 68 11.21 -4.11 -4.01
CA GLU A 68 10.39 -5.16 -4.61
C GLU A 68 9.12 -4.58 -5.23
N VAL A 69 9.16 -4.40 -6.54
CA VAL A 69 8.00 -3.92 -7.33
C VAL A 69 6.94 -5.01 -7.52
N ILE A 70 7.34 -6.30 -7.46
CA ILE A 70 6.43 -7.43 -7.62
C ILE A 70 6.09 -8.00 -6.25
N LEU A 71 4.80 -8.03 -5.93
CA LEU A 71 4.31 -8.65 -4.70
C LEU A 71 4.16 -10.17 -4.88
N LYS A 72 5.27 -10.90 -4.62
CA LYS A 72 5.39 -12.35 -4.88
C LYS A 72 4.32 -13.19 -4.19
N ARG A 73 3.91 -12.81 -2.97
CA ARG A 73 2.85 -13.50 -2.20
C ARG A 73 1.53 -13.54 -2.96
N TYR A 74 1.07 -12.39 -3.43
CA TYR A 74 -0.17 -12.27 -4.19
C TYR A 74 -0.03 -12.87 -5.60
N LEU A 75 1.13 -12.72 -6.23
CA LEU A 75 1.41 -13.37 -7.52
C LEU A 75 1.29 -14.90 -7.42
N LEU A 76 1.86 -15.50 -6.36
CA LEU A 76 1.75 -16.94 -6.13
C LEU A 76 0.29 -17.39 -5.95
N GLN A 77 -0.49 -16.63 -5.17
CA GLN A 77 -1.92 -16.91 -4.97
C GLN A 77 -2.69 -16.85 -6.29
N ALA A 78 -2.49 -15.80 -7.08
CA ALA A 78 -3.13 -15.64 -8.39
C ALA A 78 -2.73 -16.76 -9.37
N LEU A 79 -1.44 -17.11 -9.43
CA LEU A 79 -0.97 -18.21 -10.29
C LEU A 79 -1.62 -19.56 -9.93
N LYS A 80 -1.78 -19.85 -8.63
CA LYS A 80 -2.46 -21.06 -8.15
C LYS A 80 -3.94 -21.06 -8.46
N GLN A 81 -4.61 -19.92 -8.32
CA GLN A 81 -6.03 -19.77 -8.66
C GLN A 81 -6.29 -19.95 -10.16
N LEU A 82 -5.45 -19.35 -11.01
CA LEU A 82 -5.59 -19.41 -12.46
C LEU A 82 -5.16 -20.76 -13.05
N ASN A 83 -4.20 -21.43 -12.42
CA ASN A 83 -3.62 -22.68 -12.93
C ASN A 83 -3.55 -23.73 -11.81
N PRO A 84 -4.68 -24.33 -11.38
CA PRO A 84 -4.68 -25.30 -10.28
C PRO A 84 -3.96 -26.61 -10.64
N ASN A 85 -3.57 -27.38 -9.61
CA ASN A 85 -2.99 -28.73 -9.72
C ASN A 85 -1.59 -28.83 -10.36
N LEU A 86 -0.82 -27.75 -10.38
CA LEU A 86 0.58 -27.80 -10.82
C LEU A 86 1.53 -28.07 -9.63
N PRO A 87 2.69 -28.71 -9.87
CA PRO A 87 3.73 -28.84 -8.86
C PRO A 87 4.21 -27.47 -8.37
N ASN A 88 4.55 -27.36 -7.07
CA ASN A 88 5.00 -26.09 -6.49
C ASN A 88 6.19 -25.47 -7.24
N VAL A 89 7.11 -26.31 -7.71
CA VAL A 89 8.28 -25.90 -8.51
C VAL A 89 7.90 -25.13 -9.79
N ALA A 90 6.74 -25.43 -10.39
CA ALA A 90 6.27 -24.75 -11.59
C ALA A 90 5.87 -23.30 -11.29
N TYR A 91 5.16 -23.07 -10.18
CA TYR A 91 4.80 -21.72 -9.74
C TYR A 91 6.03 -20.89 -9.37
N GLN A 92 6.99 -21.49 -8.65
CA GLN A 92 8.23 -20.80 -8.29
C GLN A 92 9.03 -20.39 -9.53
N HIS A 93 9.11 -21.27 -10.52
CA HIS A 93 9.77 -20.95 -11.80
C HIS A 93 9.05 -19.82 -12.54
N ALA A 94 7.71 -19.83 -12.59
CA ALA A 94 6.93 -18.76 -13.22
C ALA A 94 7.15 -17.40 -12.53
N ILE A 95 7.16 -17.38 -11.19
CA ILE A 95 7.46 -16.16 -10.41
C ILE A 95 8.86 -15.64 -10.76
N GLY A 96 9.86 -16.53 -10.84
CA GLY A 96 11.22 -16.18 -11.23
C GLY A 96 11.28 -15.52 -12.61
N GLN A 97 10.63 -16.11 -13.61
CA GLN A 97 10.60 -15.58 -14.98
C GLN A 97 9.90 -14.21 -15.07
N ILE A 98 8.75 -14.05 -14.40
CA ILE A 98 8.02 -12.77 -14.37
C ILE A 98 8.87 -11.69 -13.70
N SER A 99 9.58 -12.06 -12.64
CA SER A 99 10.45 -11.14 -11.89
C SER A 99 11.63 -10.67 -12.73
N GLN A 100 12.31 -11.60 -13.40
CA GLN A 100 13.43 -11.27 -14.29
C GLN A 100 13.00 -10.37 -15.46
N LYS A 101 11.88 -10.72 -16.13
CA LYS A 101 11.37 -9.93 -17.25
C LYS A 101 11.02 -8.50 -16.86
N THR A 102 10.58 -8.28 -15.63
CA THR A 102 10.26 -6.94 -15.13
C THR A 102 11.54 -6.12 -14.89
N ALA A 103 12.61 -6.75 -14.40
CA ALA A 103 13.90 -6.08 -14.24
C ALA A 103 14.53 -5.67 -15.59
N ASP A 104 14.31 -6.47 -16.64
CA ASP A 104 14.87 -6.20 -17.98
C ASP A 104 14.12 -5.12 -18.77
N LYS A 105 12.89 -4.77 -18.37
CA LYS A 105 12.08 -3.77 -19.08
C LYS A 105 12.54 -2.35 -18.79
N LYS A 106 12.97 -1.63 -19.82
CA LYS A 106 13.16 -0.17 -19.76
C LYS A 106 11.79 0.53 -19.82
N LEU A 107 11.64 1.69 -19.17
CA LEU A 107 10.40 2.49 -19.12
C LEU A 107 9.69 2.63 -20.49
N VAL A 108 10.45 2.81 -21.57
CA VAL A 108 9.95 2.93 -22.95
C VAL A 108 9.24 1.66 -23.46
N GLN A 109 9.60 0.49 -22.94
CA GLN A 109 8.98 -0.81 -23.29
C GLN A 109 7.77 -1.15 -22.43
N ILE A 110 7.54 -0.43 -21.32
CA ILE A 110 6.38 -0.65 -20.44
C ILE A 110 5.13 0.03 -21.03
N ASN A 111 5.29 1.16 -21.73
CA ASN A 111 4.20 1.98 -22.27
C ASN A 111 3.88 1.71 -23.75
N LYS A 112 4.28 0.55 -24.28
CA LYS A 112 3.92 0.11 -25.64
C LYS A 112 2.80 -0.91 -25.57
#